data_AF-A0A0K1E1E3-F1
#
_entry.id   AF-A0A0K1E1E3-F1
#
_cell.length_a   1.000
_cell.length_b   1.000
_cell.length_c   1.000
_cell.angle_alpha   90.00
_cell.angle_beta   90.00
_cell.angle_gamma   90.00
#
_symmetry.space_group_name_H-M   'P 1'
#
loop_
_entity.id
_entity.type
_entity.pdbx_description
1 polymer ?
#
loop_
_entity_poly.entity_id
_entity_poly.type
_entity_poly.pdbx_seq_one_letter_code
_entity_poly.pdbx_strand_id
1 'polypeptide(L)'
;MRFITPPTRRDMPKPQLLKSVARRVKMWKAVLLLALTVVLVFAGLRDRENPVYPGVQIYSKSTGVICSAGIPVYPTSGGSLGFITASHCTDPSGAGNNVYQPNFSWGGDNNWAGFSIDRGTDNPYYEPDRSKPDAAVWVVANRGVSGKVPLRYCGLVDHPLTGAVDDPKSDLILPSIFKIGRATYCTGTWSEVRLIYDDRYSGSVYAAPISSLRAEQTDSGGIVFSITPCGTTICGIQAVGIIIGGYPQGNWQYVLIQNARYAMDYYGVELYKGP
;
A
#
# COMPACT_ATOMS: atom_id res chain seq x y z
N MET A 1 40.33 -31.67 -73.71
CA MET A 1 39.03 -31.58 -73.01
C MET A 1 39.30 -31.33 -71.53
N ARG A 2 39.01 -30.11 -71.03
CA ARG A 2 39.15 -29.76 -69.61
C ARG A 2 37.79 -29.88 -68.95
N PHE A 3 37.67 -30.79 -67.98
CA PHE A 3 36.47 -30.92 -67.16
C PHE A 3 36.39 -29.74 -66.19
N ILE A 4 35.30 -28.97 -66.27
CA ILE A 4 34.94 -27.94 -65.30
C ILE A 4 34.16 -28.65 -64.18
N THR A 5 34.76 -28.75 -62.99
CA THR A 5 34.07 -29.19 -61.77
C THR A 5 33.29 -28.01 -61.17
N PRO A 6 32.05 -28.21 -60.69
CA PRO A 6 31.29 -27.14 -60.04
C PRO A 6 31.85 -26.87 -58.64
N PRO A 7 31.77 -25.62 -58.15
CA PRO A 7 32.31 -25.28 -56.84
C PRO A 7 31.53 -25.98 -55.72
N THR A 8 32.27 -26.52 -54.77
CA THR A 8 31.74 -27.15 -53.57
C THR A 8 31.19 -26.09 -52.61
N ARG A 9 30.09 -26.47 -51.95
CA ARG A 9 29.28 -25.73 -50.97
C ARG A 9 30.05 -25.35 -49.69
N ARG A 10 31.13 -24.57 -49.79
CA ARG A 10 31.93 -24.15 -48.61
C ARG A 10 32.24 -22.66 -48.49
N ASP A 11 31.68 -21.81 -49.34
CA ASP A 11 31.82 -20.36 -49.20
C ASP A 11 30.46 -19.66 -49.09
N MET A 12 29.72 -19.93 -48.02
CA MET A 12 28.68 -19.00 -47.56
C MET A 12 29.08 -18.43 -46.19
N PRO A 13 29.13 -17.10 -46.02
CA PRO A 13 29.29 -16.52 -44.70
C PRO A 13 28.14 -16.98 -43.80
N LYS A 14 28.48 -17.61 -42.68
CA LYS A 14 27.51 -18.07 -41.67
C LYS A 14 26.59 -16.91 -41.26
N PRO A 15 25.30 -17.16 -41.03
CA PRO A 15 24.30 -16.12 -40.84
C PRO A 15 24.44 -15.43 -39.47
N GLN A 16 25.32 -14.44 -39.37
CA GLN A 16 25.40 -13.56 -38.19
C GLN A 16 24.18 -12.61 -38.12
N LEU A 17 23.60 -12.26 -39.27
CA LEU A 17 22.43 -11.37 -39.36
C LEU A 17 21.17 -11.96 -38.69
N LEU A 18 20.88 -13.25 -38.91
CA LEU A 18 19.72 -13.93 -38.31
C LEU A 18 19.83 -14.05 -36.78
N LYS A 19 21.04 -14.24 -36.25
CA LYS A 19 21.27 -14.25 -34.79
C LYS A 19 21.00 -12.88 -34.17
N SER A 20 21.36 -11.79 -34.85
CA SER A 20 21.13 -10.44 -34.30
C SER A 20 19.64 -10.04 -34.31
N VAL A 21 18.89 -10.41 -35.35
CA VAL A 21 17.46 -10.12 -35.47
C VAL A 21 16.66 -10.97 -34.49
N ALA A 22 16.96 -12.27 -34.37
CA ALA A 22 16.31 -13.14 -33.38
C ALA A 22 16.58 -12.69 -31.94
N ARG A 23 17.80 -12.18 -31.65
CA ARG A 23 18.15 -11.63 -30.33
C ARG A 23 17.43 -10.31 -30.07
N ARG A 24 17.31 -9.42 -31.07
CA ARG A 24 16.50 -8.19 -30.96
C ARG A 24 15.03 -8.51 -30.73
N VAL A 25 14.43 -9.42 -31.49
CA VAL A 25 13.01 -9.80 -31.31
C VAL A 25 12.73 -10.44 -29.94
N LYS A 26 13.63 -11.30 -29.44
CA LYS A 26 13.53 -11.85 -28.07
C LYS A 26 13.63 -10.76 -27.00
N MET A 27 14.56 -9.81 -27.18
CA MET A 27 14.77 -8.71 -26.25
C MET A 27 13.57 -7.75 -26.23
N TRP A 28 13.00 -7.43 -27.39
CA TRP A 28 11.78 -6.63 -27.49
C TRP A 28 10.56 -7.32 -26.87
N LYS A 29 10.37 -8.63 -27.08
CA LYS A 29 9.32 -9.40 -26.40
C LYS A 29 9.51 -9.43 -24.89
N ALA A 30 10.74 -9.59 -24.41
CA ALA A 30 11.05 -9.55 -22.99
C ALA A 30 10.77 -8.17 -22.38
N VAL A 31 11.14 -7.09 -23.07
CA VAL A 31 10.83 -5.71 -22.66
C VAL A 31 9.33 -5.45 -22.66
N LEU A 32 8.60 -5.92 -23.67
CA LEU A 32 7.14 -5.77 -23.72
C LEU A 32 6.44 -6.57 -22.62
N LEU A 33 6.90 -7.79 -22.32
CA LEU A 33 6.42 -8.59 -21.20
C LEU A 33 6.70 -7.91 -19.86
N LEU A 34 7.91 -7.36 -19.67
CA LEU A 34 8.27 -6.60 -18.48
C LEU A 34 7.42 -5.33 -18.33
N ALA A 35 7.22 -4.59 -19.41
CA ALA A 35 6.36 -3.40 -19.42
C ALA A 35 4.91 -3.77 -19.14
N LEU A 36 4.40 -4.88 -19.68
CA LEU A 36 3.04 -5.37 -19.41
C LEU A 36 2.88 -5.82 -17.96
N THR A 37 3.85 -6.54 -17.39
CA THR A 37 3.81 -6.92 -15.96
C THR A 37 3.89 -5.70 -15.05
N VAL A 38 4.72 -4.71 -15.39
CA VAL A 38 4.80 -3.42 -14.69
C VAL A 38 3.43 -2.73 -14.72
N VAL A 39 2.80 -2.57 -15.90
CA VAL A 39 1.49 -1.92 -16.04
C VAL A 39 0.37 -2.68 -15.28
N LEU A 40 0.36 -4.01 -15.31
CA LEU A 40 -0.63 -4.83 -14.61
C LEU A 40 -0.45 -4.79 -13.09
N VAL A 41 0.79 -4.71 -12.58
CA VAL A 41 1.03 -4.57 -11.14
C VAL A 41 0.47 -3.24 -10.64
N PHE A 42 0.71 -2.13 -11.36
CA PHE A 42 0.30 -0.78 -10.93
C PHE A 42 -1.19 -0.47 -11.04
N ALA A 43 -1.95 -1.22 -11.85
CA ALA A 43 -3.40 -1.05 -11.98
C ALA A 43 -4.15 -1.40 -10.68
N GLY A 44 -3.71 -2.45 -9.97
CA GLY A 44 -4.44 -2.99 -8.81
C GLY A 44 -4.69 -2.03 -7.64
N LEU A 45 -3.77 -1.08 -7.37
CA LEU A 45 -4.03 -0.07 -6.32
C LEU A 45 -5.09 0.96 -6.70
N ARG A 46 -5.41 1.09 -7.99
CA ARG A 46 -6.40 2.05 -8.51
C ARG A 46 -7.65 1.35 -9.02
N ASP A 47 -7.70 0.04 -8.92
CA ASP A 47 -8.80 -0.78 -9.37
C ASP A 47 -9.68 -1.23 -8.20
N ARG A 48 -10.84 -1.78 -8.56
CA ARG A 48 -11.68 -2.51 -7.62
C ARG A 48 -11.08 -3.89 -7.40
N GLU A 49 -10.78 -4.21 -6.16
CA GLU A 49 -10.07 -5.44 -5.80
C GLU A 49 -10.94 -6.37 -4.95
N ASN A 50 -10.82 -7.67 -5.18
CA ASN A 50 -11.45 -8.72 -4.39
C ASN A 50 -10.54 -9.96 -4.32
N PRO A 51 -9.94 -10.28 -3.15
CA PRO A 51 -10.08 -9.57 -1.88
C PRO A 51 -9.46 -8.17 -1.92
N VAL A 52 -10.00 -7.27 -1.08
CA VAL A 52 -9.41 -5.96 -0.80
C VAL A 52 -8.11 -6.18 -0.02
N TYR A 53 -7.04 -5.45 -0.35
CA TYR A 53 -5.74 -5.56 0.31
C TYR A 53 -5.17 -4.16 0.62
N PRO A 54 -4.17 -4.05 1.53
CA PRO A 54 -3.59 -2.75 1.90
C PRO A 54 -3.09 -1.94 0.72
N GLY A 55 -3.37 -0.63 0.72
CA GLY A 55 -2.93 0.33 -0.29
C GLY A 55 -3.92 0.60 -1.40
N VAL A 56 -4.98 -0.21 -1.56
CA VAL A 56 -5.96 -0.01 -2.63
C VAL A 56 -6.76 1.27 -2.45
N GLN A 57 -7.13 1.88 -3.57
CA GLN A 57 -7.89 3.11 -3.59
C GLN A 57 -9.25 2.94 -2.92
N ILE A 58 -9.57 3.89 -2.05
CA ILE A 58 -10.89 4.11 -1.49
C ILE A 58 -11.26 5.59 -1.62
N TYR A 59 -12.55 5.87 -1.58
CA TYR A 59 -13.06 7.22 -1.36
C TYR A 59 -14.41 7.15 -0.68
N SER A 60 -14.72 8.16 0.12
CA SER A 60 -16.09 8.43 0.53
C SER A 60 -16.77 9.34 -0.50
N LYS A 61 -18.07 9.14 -0.73
CA LYS A 61 -18.85 10.00 -1.61
C LYS A 61 -19.07 11.40 -1.02
N SER A 62 -19.19 11.54 0.30
CA SER A 62 -19.45 12.84 0.93
C SER A 62 -18.20 13.66 1.12
N THR A 63 -17.04 13.05 1.36
CA THR A 63 -15.77 13.79 1.38
C THR A 63 -15.22 14.02 -0.04
N GLY A 64 -15.46 13.11 -0.98
CA GLY A 64 -14.82 13.12 -2.30
C GLY A 64 -13.30 12.91 -2.25
N VAL A 65 -12.74 12.65 -1.07
CA VAL A 65 -11.30 12.48 -0.84
C VAL A 65 -10.89 11.09 -1.29
N ILE A 66 -9.82 11.02 -2.09
CA ILE A 66 -9.21 9.77 -2.52
C ILE A 66 -8.12 9.38 -1.53
N CYS A 67 -8.25 8.18 -0.98
CA CYS A 67 -7.32 7.62 0.00
C CYS A 67 -6.97 6.17 -0.35
N SER A 68 -6.21 5.54 0.56
CA SER A 68 -5.78 4.16 0.49
C SER A 68 -6.32 3.35 1.67
N ALA A 69 -6.62 2.07 1.44
CA ALA A 69 -6.87 1.11 2.50
C ALA A 69 -5.60 0.92 3.34
N GLY A 70 -5.74 0.86 4.66
CA GLY A 70 -4.60 0.74 5.56
C GLY A 70 -4.40 -0.67 6.09
N ILE A 71 -4.54 -0.80 7.40
CA ILE A 71 -4.21 -2.03 8.13
C ILE A 71 -5.44 -2.94 8.16
N PRO A 72 -5.36 -4.19 7.71
CA PRO A 72 -6.48 -5.11 7.72
C PRO A 72 -6.79 -5.51 9.18
N VAL A 73 -8.07 -5.43 9.55
CA VAL A 73 -8.53 -5.64 10.93
C VAL A 73 -9.84 -6.43 10.97
N TYR A 74 -10.14 -6.96 12.15
CA TYR A 74 -11.43 -7.56 12.48
C TYR A 74 -11.84 -7.18 13.91
N PRO A 75 -13.13 -7.06 14.22
CA PRO A 75 -13.58 -6.75 15.58
C PRO A 75 -13.30 -7.93 16.53
N THR A 76 -12.84 -7.62 17.74
CA THR A 76 -12.54 -8.64 18.78
C THR A 76 -13.78 -9.47 19.16
N SER A 77 -14.98 -8.90 19.01
CA SER A 77 -16.25 -9.59 19.25
C SER A 77 -16.63 -10.62 18.19
N GLY A 78 -15.85 -10.74 17.11
CA GLY A 78 -16.26 -11.40 15.88
C GLY A 78 -17.17 -10.50 15.03
N GLY A 79 -17.02 -10.57 13.71
CA GLY A 79 -17.79 -9.72 12.79
C GLY A 79 -17.11 -9.53 11.43
N SER A 80 -17.58 -8.52 10.70
CA SER A 80 -17.07 -8.19 9.36
C SER A 80 -15.63 -7.70 9.40
N LEU A 81 -14.84 -8.15 8.43
CA LEU A 81 -13.47 -7.69 8.22
C LEU A 81 -13.45 -6.26 7.68
N GLY A 82 -12.34 -5.57 7.90
CA GLY A 82 -12.19 -4.19 7.50
C GLY A 82 -10.76 -3.71 7.44
N PHE A 83 -10.61 -2.39 7.37
CA PHE A 83 -9.32 -1.71 7.42
C PHE A 83 -9.37 -0.54 8.38
N ILE A 84 -8.30 -0.35 9.14
CA ILE A 84 -7.98 0.97 9.69
C ILE A 84 -7.52 1.86 8.53
N THR A 85 -8.10 3.06 8.41
CA THR A 85 -7.75 4.11 7.45
C THR A 85 -7.77 5.46 8.16
N ALA A 86 -7.36 6.56 7.51
CA ALA A 86 -7.33 7.87 8.16
C ALA A 86 -8.76 8.44 8.28
N SER A 87 -9.06 9.19 9.34
CA SER A 87 -10.42 9.68 9.61
C SER A 87 -10.86 10.68 8.55
N HIS A 88 -9.97 11.56 8.07
CA HIS A 88 -10.27 12.49 6.98
C HIS A 88 -10.56 11.82 5.63
N CYS A 89 -10.32 10.50 5.51
CA CYS A 89 -10.68 9.70 4.34
C CYS A 89 -12.12 9.16 4.40
N THR A 90 -12.77 9.28 5.56
CA THR A 90 -14.10 8.74 5.84
C THR A 90 -15.06 9.84 6.25
N ASP A 91 -16.35 9.51 6.29
CA ASP A 91 -17.34 10.44 6.82
C ASP A 91 -17.54 10.24 8.32
N PRO A 92 -17.57 11.32 9.09
CA PRO A 92 -18.05 11.27 10.46
C PRO A 92 -19.58 11.00 10.45
N SER A 93 -19.95 9.85 11.01
CA SER A 93 -21.30 9.36 11.37
C SER A 93 -22.54 9.97 10.67
N GLY A 94 -23.31 9.15 9.94
CA GLY A 94 -24.64 9.44 9.39
C GLY A 94 -25.04 8.47 8.26
N ALA A 95 -26.09 8.79 7.51
CA ALA A 95 -26.46 8.04 6.29
C ALA A 95 -25.41 8.13 5.16
N GLY A 96 -24.30 8.85 5.41
CA GLY A 96 -23.23 9.17 4.47
C GLY A 96 -21.98 8.28 4.54
N ASN A 97 -21.83 7.41 5.55
CA ASN A 97 -20.61 6.63 5.89
C ASN A 97 -20.15 5.62 4.82
N ASN A 98 -20.55 5.77 3.57
CA ASN A 98 -20.31 4.80 2.53
C ASN A 98 -18.89 4.95 1.99
N VAL A 99 -18.18 3.83 1.96
CA VAL A 99 -16.87 3.74 1.33
C VAL A 99 -17.03 3.10 -0.03
N TYR A 100 -16.36 3.64 -1.02
CA TYR A 100 -16.42 3.21 -2.41
C TYR A 100 -15.03 2.88 -2.93
N GLN A 101 -14.97 2.00 -3.94
CA GLN A 101 -13.79 1.78 -4.76
C GLN A 101 -14.05 2.30 -6.19
N PRO A 102 -13.02 2.45 -7.04
CA PRO A 102 -13.21 2.91 -8.42
C PRO A 102 -14.21 2.06 -9.21
N ASN A 103 -15.03 2.72 -10.04
CA ASN A 103 -16.06 2.07 -10.84
C ASN A 103 -15.45 1.39 -12.08
N PHE A 104 -15.88 0.16 -12.37
CA PHE A 104 -15.50 -0.55 -13.61
C PHE A 104 -16.71 -0.57 -14.56
N SER A 105 -16.65 0.24 -15.62
CA SER A 105 -17.80 0.60 -16.45
C SER A 105 -18.44 -0.54 -17.25
N TRP A 106 -17.76 -1.67 -17.42
CA TRP A 106 -18.24 -2.77 -18.28
C TRP A 106 -19.24 -3.73 -17.61
N GLY A 107 -19.49 -3.61 -16.30
CA GLY A 107 -20.18 -4.64 -15.52
C GLY A 107 -21.49 -4.22 -14.84
N GLY A 108 -21.93 -2.96 -14.99
CA GLY A 108 -23.12 -2.46 -14.29
C GLY A 108 -22.98 -2.49 -12.76
N ASP A 109 -21.74 -2.47 -12.26
CA ASP A 109 -21.37 -2.87 -10.91
C ASP A 109 -21.42 -1.67 -9.95
N ASN A 110 -22.06 -1.83 -8.79
CA ASN A 110 -22.11 -0.77 -7.77
C ASN A 110 -20.71 -0.61 -7.14
N ASN A 111 -20.17 0.61 -7.17
CA ASN A 111 -18.85 0.95 -6.62
C ASN A 111 -18.79 0.89 -5.08
N TRP A 112 -19.94 0.77 -4.41
CA TRP A 112 -20.06 0.65 -2.97
C TRP A 112 -19.28 -0.55 -2.41
N ALA A 113 -18.43 -0.28 -1.43
CA ALA A 113 -17.44 -1.21 -0.89
C ALA A 113 -17.60 -1.43 0.63
N GLY A 114 -18.62 -0.85 1.24
CA GLY A 114 -18.94 -0.98 2.65
C GLY A 114 -19.17 0.36 3.33
N PHE A 115 -18.94 0.42 4.64
CA PHE A 115 -19.19 1.62 5.42
C PHE A 115 -18.07 1.91 6.42
N SER A 116 -17.92 3.17 6.81
CA SER A 116 -16.99 3.61 7.85
C SER A 116 -17.65 3.69 9.23
N ILE A 117 -16.86 3.38 10.24
CA ILE A 117 -17.09 3.70 11.64
C ILE A 117 -16.00 4.70 12.00
N ASP A 118 -16.37 5.97 12.08
CA ASP A 118 -15.45 7.05 12.39
C ASP A 118 -15.84 7.69 13.73
N ARG A 119 -14.98 7.49 14.73
CA ARG A 119 -15.00 8.14 16.04
C ARG A 119 -13.71 8.93 16.29
N GLY A 120 -12.85 9.02 15.28
CA GLY A 120 -11.55 9.66 15.32
C GLY A 120 -11.66 11.16 15.11
N THR A 121 -10.62 11.73 14.50
CA THR A 121 -10.54 13.15 14.17
C THR A 121 -9.85 13.34 12.82
N ASP A 122 -10.38 14.24 11.99
CA ASP A 122 -9.75 14.64 10.72
C ASP A 122 -8.68 15.72 10.92
N ASN A 123 -8.51 16.20 12.15
CA ASN A 123 -7.58 17.26 12.48
C ASN A 123 -6.89 17.02 13.84
N PRO A 124 -5.96 16.05 13.89
CA PRO A 124 -5.32 15.64 15.14
C PRO A 124 -4.51 16.75 15.82
N TYR A 125 -4.07 17.77 15.08
CA TYR A 125 -3.32 18.89 15.66
C TYR A 125 -4.20 19.77 16.56
N TYR A 126 -5.47 19.98 16.18
CA TYR A 126 -6.40 20.86 16.89
C TYR A 126 -7.47 20.11 17.69
N GLU A 127 -7.44 18.78 17.70
CA GLU A 127 -8.40 17.95 18.45
C GLU A 127 -8.27 18.18 19.98
N PRO A 128 -9.35 18.63 20.64
CA PRO A 128 -9.37 18.82 22.08
C PRO A 128 -9.27 17.50 22.86
N ASP A 129 -9.94 16.45 22.39
CA ASP A 129 -9.84 15.12 22.99
C ASP A 129 -8.58 14.41 22.49
N ARG A 130 -7.50 14.57 23.26
CA ARG A 130 -6.17 14.00 22.95
C ARG A 130 -6.16 12.48 22.79
N SER A 131 -7.23 11.78 23.21
CA SER A 131 -7.34 10.34 23.01
C SER A 131 -7.76 9.94 21.59
N LYS A 132 -8.38 10.83 20.82
CA LYS A 132 -8.89 10.50 19.48
C LYS A 132 -7.76 10.43 18.46
N PRO A 133 -7.57 9.28 17.78
CA PRO A 133 -6.62 9.17 16.70
C PRO A 133 -7.18 9.79 15.41
N ASP A 134 -6.29 10.17 14.50
CA ASP A 134 -6.66 10.31 13.08
C ASP A 134 -6.71 8.93 12.44
N ALA A 135 -7.81 8.24 12.73
CA ALA A 135 -8.10 6.93 12.20
C ALA A 135 -9.61 6.68 12.22
N ALA A 136 -10.05 5.84 11.30
CA ALA A 136 -11.40 5.28 11.21
C ALA A 136 -11.32 3.81 10.79
N VAL A 137 -12.40 3.07 11.04
CA VAL A 137 -12.56 1.69 10.54
C VAL A 137 -13.44 1.71 9.31
N TRP A 138 -12.91 1.29 8.17
CA TRP A 138 -13.72 0.89 7.03
C TRP A 138 -14.10 -0.59 7.16
N VAL A 139 -15.39 -0.85 7.37
CA VAL A 139 -15.97 -2.20 7.33
C VAL A 139 -16.26 -2.58 5.89
N VAL A 140 -15.61 -3.64 5.40
CA VAL A 140 -15.72 -4.10 4.01
C VAL A 140 -16.99 -4.91 3.84
N ALA A 141 -17.73 -4.65 2.77
CA ALA A 141 -18.96 -5.37 2.44
C ALA A 141 -18.87 -6.09 1.09
N ASN A 142 -19.48 -7.27 1.00
CA ASN A 142 -19.61 -8.08 -0.23
C ASN A 142 -18.29 -8.47 -0.91
N ARG A 143 -17.16 -8.41 -0.19
CA ARG A 143 -15.80 -8.71 -0.69
C ARG A 143 -14.95 -9.32 0.42
N GLY A 144 -13.92 -10.06 0.04
CA GLY A 144 -12.91 -10.52 0.98
C GLY A 144 -11.97 -9.39 1.41
N VAL A 145 -11.26 -9.61 2.52
CA VAL A 145 -10.12 -8.80 2.98
C VAL A 145 -8.91 -9.71 3.03
N SER A 146 -7.77 -9.23 2.54
CA SER A 146 -6.49 -9.93 2.67
C SER A 146 -5.68 -9.36 3.83
N GLY A 147 -5.16 -10.26 4.67
CA GLY A 147 -4.19 -9.93 5.72
C GLY A 147 -2.76 -9.78 5.19
N LYS A 148 -2.56 -9.97 3.87
CA LYS A 148 -1.25 -9.85 3.22
C LYS A 148 -0.95 -8.42 2.81
N VAL A 149 0.26 -7.98 3.13
CA VAL A 149 0.83 -6.78 2.53
C VAL A 149 1.27 -7.13 1.11
N PRO A 150 0.81 -6.39 0.08
CA PRO A 150 1.15 -6.70 -1.30
C PRO A 150 2.56 -6.24 -1.65
N LEU A 151 3.58 -6.91 -1.08
CA LEU A 151 4.98 -6.56 -1.28
C LEU A 151 5.47 -6.69 -2.73
N ARG A 152 4.67 -7.28 -3.63
CA ARG A 152 4.91 -7.21 -5.08
C ARG A 152 5.08 -5.78 -5.59
N TYR A 153 4.43 -4.79 -4.96
CA TYR A 153 4.65 -3.37 -5.26
C TYR A 153 6.05 -2.88 -4.89
N CYS A 154 6.72 -3.57 -3.98
CA CYS A 154 8.10 -3.34 -3.56
C CYS A 154 9.11 -4.25 -4.30
N GLY A 155 8.66 -5.09 -5.25
CA GLY A 155 9.49 -6.08 -5.92
C GLY A 155 9.76 -7.36 -5.11
N LEU A 156 8.94 -7.66 -4.11
CA LEU A 156 9.06 -8.83 -3.23
C LEU A 156 7.81 -9.72 -3.33
N VAL A 157 7.80 -10.83 -2.58
CA VAL A 157 6.63 -11.72 -2.50
C VAL A 157 5.68 -11.22 -1.41
N ASP A 158 4.38 -11.16 -1.73
CA ASP A 158 3.33 -10.77 -0.79
C ASP A 158 3.36 -11.64 0.47
N HIS A 159 3.15 -11.03 1.63
CA HIS A 159 3.36 -11.70 2.91
C HIS A 159 2.36 -11.20 3.96
N PRO A 160 1.82 -12.11 4.81
CA PRO A 160 0.89 -11.73 5.87
C PRO A 160 1.55 -10.80 6.90
N LEU A 161 0.75 -9.91 7.49
CA LEU A 161 1.17 -9.20 8.69
C LEU A 161 1.34 -10.22 9.83
N THR A 162 2.42 -10.05 10.58
CA THR A 162 2.76 -10.91 11.72
C THR A 162 2.39 -10.26 13.05
N GLY A 163 2.31 -8.93 13.10
CA GLY A 163 1.96 -8.16 14.29
C GLY A 163 1.84 -6.67 13.98
N ALA A 164 1.76 -5.87 15.04
CA ALA A 164 1.85 -4.42 14.99
C ALA A 164 2.97 -3.96 15.92
N VAL A 165 3.62 -2.87 15.57
CA VAL A 165 4.61 -2.20 16.42
C VAL A 165 3.89 -1.60 17.62
N ASP A 166 4.48 -1.74 18.81
CA ASP A 166 3.92 -1.18 20.03
C ASP A 166 3.95 0.35 20.02
N ASP A 167 3.22 0.96 20.96
CA ASP A 167 3.11 2.41 21.09
C ASP A 167 3.73 2.90 22.40
N PRO A 168 5.06 3.11 22.47
CA PRO A 168 5.70 3.61 23.68
C PRO A 168 5.45 5.10 23.93
N LYS A 169 4.87 5.83 22.96
CA LYS A 169 4.71 7.29 22.99
C LYS A 169 6.04 8.02 23.23
N SER A 170 7.08 7.53 22.57
CA SER A 170 8.43 8.07 22.57
C SER A 170 9.07 7.73 21.23
N ASP A 171 10.14 8.43 20.86
CA ASP A 171 10.86 8.13 19.63
C ASP A 171 11.22 6.64 19.48
N LEU A 172 11.04 6.14 18.27
CA LEU A 172 11.27 4.74 17.90
C LEU A 172 12.30 4.68 16.79
N ILE A 173 13.23 3.72 16.87
CA ILE A 173 14.10 3.39 15.74
C ILE A 173 13.60 2.06 15.18
N LEU A 174 13.13 2.08 13.94
CA LEU A 174 12.64 0.90 13.25
C LEU A 174 13.53 0.56 12.06
N PRO A 175 13.89 -0.72 11.88
CA PRO A 175 14.58 -1.16 10.69
C PRO A 175 13.60 -1.24 9.52
N SER A 176 14.09 -1.02 8.30
CA SER A 176 13.43 -1.47 7.07
C SER A 176 11.96 -1.05 6.97
N ILE A 177 11.70 0.26 7.02
CA ILE A 177 10.35 0.81 7.00
C ILE A 177 9.87 1.07 5.58
N PHE A 178 8.65 0.63 5.29
CA PHE A 178 8.01 0.77 3.99
C PHE A 178 6.56 1.19 4.17
N LYS A 179 5.97 1.69 3.09
CA LYS A 179 4.54 1.97 3.01
C LYS A 179 3.99 1.49 1.69
N ILE A 180 2.68 1.21 1.65
CA ILE A 180 1.93 1.05 0.41
C ILE A 180 0.75 2.02 0.41
N GLY A 181 0.70 2.86 -0.62
CA GLY A 181 -0.36 3.82 -0.85
C GLY A 181 -0.66 3.98 -2.34
N ARG A 182 -1.83 4.53 -2.66
CA ARG A 182 -2.39 4.60 -4.01
C ARG A 182 -1.63 5.51 -4.98
N ALA A 183 -1.05 6.62 -4.52
CA ALA A 183 -0.34 7.57 -5.38
C ALA A 183 1.08 7.09 -5.67
N THR A 184 1.83 6.76 -4.61
CA THR A 184 3.26 6.49 -4.72
C THR A 184 3.61 5.01 -4.57
N TYR A 185 2.61 4.12 -4.55
CA TYR A 185 2.77 2.66 -4.49
C TYR A 185 3.60 2.24 -3.28
N CYS A 186 4.56 1.33 -3.47
CA CYS A 186 5.54 1.00 -2.43
C CYS A 186 6.71 1.98 -2.44
N THR A 187 6.98 2.58 -1.29
CA THR A 187 8.20 3.33 -1.02
C THR A 187 8.70 3.00 0.36
N GLY A 188 9.99 3.15 0.60
CA GLY A 188 10.59 2.88 1.89
C GLY A 188 12.09 2.79 1.79
N THR A 189 12.71 2.37 2.88
CA THR A 189 14.14 2.14 2.94
C THR A 189 14.43 0.89 3.76
N TRP A 190 15.50 0.19 3.40
CA TRP A 190 16.06 -0.92 4.20
C TRP A 190 16.87 -0.43 5.40
N SER A 191 17.23 0.85 5.43
CA SER A 191 17.95 1.46 6.56
C SER A 191 17.04 1.63 7.78
N GLU A 192 17.66 1.85 8.94
CA GLU A 192 16.95 2.29 10.13
C GLU A 192 16.39 3.70 9.95
N VAL A 193 15.18 3.91 10.46
CA VAL A 193 14.52 5.20 10.46
C VAL A 193 14.07 5.52 11.87
N ARG A 194 14.46 6.71 12.34
CA ARG A 194 13.91 7.28 13.57
C ARG A 194 12.54 7.87 13.27
N LEU A 195 11.53 7.30 13.91
CA LEU A 195 10.20 7.86 14.02
C LEU A 195 10.16 8.77 15.24
N ILE A 196 9.86 10.04 15.03
CA ILE A 196 9.82 11.05 16.07
C ILE A 196 8.39 11.12 16.61
N TYR A 197 8.19 10.85 17.88
CA TYR A 197 6.88 10.99 18.49
C TYR A 197 6.53 12.47 18.62
N ASP A 198 5.31 12.85 18.23
CA ASP A 198 4.85 14.25 18.26
C ASP A 198 3.59 14.38 19.10
N ASP A 199 3.77 14.78 20.36
CA ASP A 199 2.71 14.94 21.36
C ASP A 199 1.76 16.11 21.08
N ARG A 200 2.07 16.95 20.09
CA ARG A 200 1.20 18.03 19.61
C ARG A 200 0.02 17.51 18.79
N TYR A 201 0.05 16.26 18.33
CA TYR A 201 -1.08 15.60 17.68
C TYR A 201 -1.84 14.69 18.66
N SER A 202 -3.17 14.65 18.55
CA SER A 202 -4.00 13.71 19.31
C SER A 202 -3.76 12.27 18.86
N GLY A 203 -4.12 11.32 19.73
CA GLY A 203 -3.87 9.91 19.51
C GLY A 203 -2.40 9.54 19.74
N SER A 204 -1.77 8.94 18.74
CA SER A 204 -0.35 8.63 18.79
C SER A 204 0.26 8.74 17.40
N VAL A 205 0.89 9.88 17.16
CA VAL A 205 1.41 10.26 15.84
C VAL A 205 2.92 10.31 15.88
N TYR A 206 3.51 9.73 14.85
CA TYR A 206 4.94 9.73 14.62
C TYR A 206 5.26 10.42 13.30
N ALA A 207 6.35 11.18 13.27
CA ALA A 207 6.89 11.78 12.06
C ALA A 207 8.08 10.97 11.53
N ALA A 208 8.05 10.65 10.24
CA ALA A 208 9.17 10.06 9.51
C ALA A 208 9.66 11.02 8.43
N PRO A 209 10.97 11.16 8.17
CA PRO A 209 11.46 11.96 7.04
C PRO A 209 10.85 11.50 5.72
N ILE A 210 10.36 12.43 4.90
CA ILE A 210 9.76 12.15 3.58
C ILE A 210 10.74 11.43 2.65
N SER A 211 12.04 11.65 2.83
CA SER A 211 13.10 10.98 2.08
C SER A 211 13.19 9.48 2.36
N SER A 212 12.76 9.05 3.55
CA SER A 212 12.75 7.65 3.96
C SER A 212 11.45 6.94 3.60
N LEU A 213 10.34 7.68 3.58
CA LEU A 213 8.99 7.20 3.31
C LEU A 213 8.27 8.20 2.41
N ARG A 214 8.59 8.23 1.11
CA ARG A 214 7.93 9.17 0.20
C ARG A 214 6.42 8.89 0.13
N ALA A 215 5.60 9.91 0.40
CA ALA A 215 4.16 9.82 0.32
C ALA A 215 3.57 11.10 -0.30
N GLU A 216 2.37 10.97 -0.84
CA GLU A 216 1.56 12.07 -1.36
C GLU A 216 0.16 12.07 -0.71
N GLN A 217 -0.62 13.12 -0.93
CA GLN A 217 -1.91 13.32 -0.25
C GLN A 217 -2.85 12.11 -0.36
N THR A 218 -2.93 11.47 -1.52
CA THR A 218 -3.83 10.31 -1.73
C THR A 218 -3.27 8.98 -1.21
N ASP A 219 -2.06 8.97 -0.64
CA ASP A 219 -1.54 7.82 0.12
C ASP A 219 -2.09 7.79 1.55
N SER A 220 -2.79 8.84 2.00
CA SER A 220 -3.47 8.86 3.30
C SER A 220 -4.36 7.63 3.49
N GLY A 221 -4.38 7.11 4.70
CA GLY A 221 -4.96 5.83 5.06
C GLY A 221 -4.09 4.61 4.71
N GLY A 222 -3.10 4.74 3.83
CA GLY A 222 -2.23 3.66 3.39
C GLY A 222 -1.36 3.11 4.52
N ILE A 223 -1.07 1.81 4.46
CA ILE A 223 -0.30 1.12 5.51
C ILE A 223 1.17 1.55 5.50
N VAL A 224 1.72 1.75 6.70
CA VAL A 224 3.16 1.78 6.97
C VAL A 224 3.53 0.53 7.76
N PHE A 225 4.61 -0.14 7.39
CA PHE A 225 5.06 -1.38 7.99
C PHE A 225 6.59 -1.47 8.05
N SER A 226 7.08 -2.24 9.01
CA SER A 226 8.49 -2.62 9.12
C SER A 226 8.66 -4.08 8.68
N ILE A 227 9.73 -4.35 7.95
CA ILE A 227 10.13 -5.69 7.53
C ILE A 227 11.30 -6.15 8.40
N THR A 228 11.16 -7.32 9.02
CA THR A 228 12.29 -8.01 9.67
C THR A 228 12.84 -9.07 8.72
N PRO A 229 13.99 -8.84 8.07
CA PRO A 229 14.63 -9.85 7.23
C PRO A 229 15.26 -10.95 8.08
N CYS A 230 15.34 -12.16 7.53
CA CYS A 230 16.14 -13.25 8.09
C CYS A 230 16.87 -13.99 6.97
N GLY A 231 18.11 -13.58 6.73
CA GLY A 231 18.89 -14.04 5.59
C GLY A 231 18.27 -13.55 4.28
N THR A 232 17.85 -14.49 3.42
CA THR A 232 17.24 -14.18 2.12
C THR A 232 15.71 -14.19 2.16
N THR A 233 15.10 -14.42 3.33
CA THR A 233 13.64 -14.47 3.50
C THR A 233 13.15 -13.36 4.44
N ILE A 234 11.83 -13.21 4.52
CA ILE A 234 11.15 -12.30 5.45
C ILE A 234 10.71 -13.11 6.66
N CYS A 235 11.10 -12.69 7.86
CA CYS A 235 10.70 -13.32 9.12
C CYS A 235 9.49 -12.65 9.76
N GLY A 236 9.29 -11.36 9.49
CA GLY A 236 8.18 -10.62 10.05
C GLY A 236 7.84 -9.38 9.24
N ILE A 237 6.55 -9.08 9.21
CA ILE A 237 6.06 -7.76 8.81
C ILE A 237 5.18 -7.25 9.94
N GLN A 238 5.54 -6.09 10.46
CA GLN A 238 4.80 -5.45 11.55
C GLN A 238 4.15 -4.18 11.03
N ALA A 239 2.84 -4.04 11.25
CA ALA A 239 2.13 -2.81 10.98
C ALA A 239 2.63 -1.71 11.94
N VAL A 240 3.18 -0.63 11.39
CA VAL A 240 3.63 0.53 12.14
C VAL A 240 2.46 1.48 12.35
N GLY A 241 1.67 1.71 11.29
CA GLY A 241 0.59 2.67 11.33
C GLY A 241 -0.05 2.89 9.97
N ILE A 242 -0.83 3.96 9.88
CA ILE A 242 -1.39 4.48 8.63
C ILE A 242 -0.86 5.89 8.38
N ILE A 243 -0.73 6.25 7.11
CA ILE A 243 -0.38 7.62 6.72
C ILE A 243 -1.58 8.52 7.00
N ILE A 244 -1.38 9.62 7.72
CA ILE A 244 -2.43 10.61 8.00
C ILE A 244 -2.14 11.97 7.35
N GLY A 245 -0.99 12.12 6.71
CA GLY A 245 -0.62 13.31 5.98
C GLY A 245 0.87 13.56 6.06
N GLY A 246 1.25 14.83 5.98
CA GLY A 246 2.64 15.24 6.10
C GLY A 246 2.80 16.68 6.56
N TYR A 247 4.01 16.96 7.03
CA TYR A 247 4.38 18.22 7.67
C TYR A 247 5.66 18.80 7.05
N PRO A 248 5.75 20.13 6.85
CA PRO A 248 4.66 21.10 6.94
C PRO A 248 3.61 20.87 5.84
N GLN A 249 2.37 21.33 6.07
CA GLN A 249 1.28 21.18 5.09
C GLN A 249 1.65 21.85 3.74
N GLY A 250 1.33 21.19 2.62
CA GLY A 250 1.60 21.68 1.27
C GLY A 250 3.04 21.49 0.76
N ASN A 251 4.01 21.24 1.65
CA ASN A 251 5.39 20.91 1.27
C ASN A 251 5.98 19.91 2.27
N TRP A 252 5.54 18.66 2.15
CA TRP A 252 5.85 17.61 3.12
C TRP A 252 7.36 17.35 3.18
N GLN A 253 7.95 17.62 4.33
CA GLN A 253 9.30 17.21 4.72
C GLN A 253 9.26 15.95 5.59
N TYR A 254 8.13 15.71 6.23
CA TYR A 254 7.84 14.55 7.06
C TYR A 254 6.50 13.94 6.67
N VAL A 255 6.41 12.63 6.76
CA VAL A 255 5.14 11.89 6.74
C VAL A 255 4.69 11.70 8.17
N LEU A 256 3.41 11.98 8.42
CA LEU A 256 2.76 11.75 9.69
C LEU A 256 2.09 10.38 9.65
N ILE A 257 2.33 9.61 10.71
CA ILE A 257 1.91 8.21 10.83
C ILE A 257 1.12 8.07 12.12
N GLN A 258 -0.16 7.75 12.03
CA GLN A 258 -0.96 7.35 13.19
C GLN A 258 -0.61 5.89 13.52
N ASN A 259 -0.15 5.64 14.74
CA ASN A 259 0.31 4.33 15.18
C ASN A 259 -0.81 3.26 15.08
N ALA A 260 -0.44 2.09 14.59
CA ALA A 260 -1.32 0.94 14.35
C ALA A 260 -1.95 0.40 15.64
N ARG A 261 -1.13 0.13 16.66
CA ARG A 261 -1.58 -0.40 17.96
C ARG A 261 -2.57 0.55 18.59
N TYR A 262 -2.22 1.83 18.66
CA TYR A 262 -3.08 2.86 19.24
C TYR A 262 -4.45 2.92 18.55
N ALA A 263 -4.47 2.95 17.21
CA ALA A 263 -5.72 3.00 16.45
C ALA A 263 -6.56 1.72 16.65
N MET A 264 -5.94 0.54 16.64
CA MET A 264 -6.65 -0.73 16.87
C MET A 264 -7.26 -0.80 18.26
N ASP A 265 -6.51 -0.42 19.29
CA ASP A 265 -6.98 -0.41 20.68
C ASP A 265 -8.13 0.58 20.88
N TYR A 266 -8.03 1.79 20.29
CA TYR A 266 -9.10 2.80 20.31
C TYR A 266 -10.41 2.29 19.69
N TYR A 267 -10.31 1.53 18.59
CA TYR A 267 -11.49 0.99 17.90
C TYR A 267 -11.99 -0.36 18.43
N GLY A 268 -11.23 -1.03 19.30
CA GLY A 268 -11.59 -2.38 19.80
C GLY A 268 -11.53 -3.43 18.69
N VAL A 269 -10.51 -3.35 17.84
CA VAL A 269 -10.28 -4.27 16.71
C VAL A 269 -8.91 -4.92 16.82
N GLU A 270 -8.75 -6.08 16.19
CA GLU A 270 -7.50 -6.83 16.13
C GLU A 270 -6.99 -6.93 14.69
N LEU A 271 -5.68 -7.10 14.56
CA LEU A 271 -5.00 -7.26 13.29
C LEU A 271 -5.44 -8.54 12.57
N TYR A 272 -6.01 -8.42 11.37
CA TYR A 272 -6.37 -9.55 10.54
C TYR A 272 -5.15 -10.07 9.77
N LYS A 273 -4.77 -11.33 10.01
CA LYS A 273 -3.59 -12.00 9.41
C LYS A 273 -3.96 -13.06 8.37
N GLY A 274 -5.25 -13.19 8.05
CA GLY A 274 -5.77 -14.24 7.16
C GLY A 274 -5.38 -14.07 5.69
N PRO A 275 -5.75 -15.04 4.83
CA PRO A 275 -5.24 -15.19 3.47
C PRO A 275 -5.44 -14.01 2.53
#